data_AF-H2YTL4-F1
#
_entry.id   AF-H2YTL4-F1
#
_cell.length_a   1.000
_cell.length_b   1.000
_cell.length_c   1.000
_cell.angle_alpha   90.00
_cell.angle_beta   90.00
_cell.angle_gamma   90.00
#
_symmetry.space_group_name_H-M   'P 1'
#
loop_
_entity.id
_entity.type
_entity.pdbx_description
1 polymer ?
#
loop_
_entity_poly.entity_id
_entity_poly.type
_entity_poly.pdbx_seq_one_letter_code
_entity_poly.pdbx_strand_id
1 'polypeptide(L)'
;RLAIELGMNEEAEVLLKNCQRFDLLNIFYQSTDQWGKALEIAEMSDRIHLRTTFYKYAKHLEASGDITAAIPNYEKSGTQYFEVPRMLFDETEMLEAYIMKTKDRKLRKWWAQYMESTGEMDVALKFYQQAADPLSLVRVYCYCGNLDKAAEVANETGDRAACYHLARQFENNDEIKQAIHFFTRAMAFGNAIRICKEHGFEDQLMNLALLSTPNDMIEAARHYEDRPDTLDKAVMLLTEDLVEKLTIPKDFMDQHQRERLLSKLAGCCMNQGEYHLACKKYTQAGDKEKAMRALLKSGDTEKIIFFAGVSRMRNLYVMAANYLQSLDWRKDPEIMKNIISFYTKGRALDSLAGFYDACAQVEIDEYQNYEKAMGALTEAFKCLTKAKMANKQQQESKITELKSRIALVKKFIQTRRLFDSDPQEGIKQCHALLGEQDLESSVRFGDVYGLLIEYCASQGNHE
;
A
#
# COMPACT_ATOMS: atom_id res chain seq x y z
N ARG A 1 51.83 25.23 -41.60
CA ARG A 1 52.59 24.01 -41.98
C ARG A 1 53.79 24.37 -42.86
N LEU A 2 53.60 24.98 -44.04
CA LEU A 2 54.72 25.37 -44.92
C LEU A 2 55.81 26.23 -44.25
N ALA A 3 55.44 27.29 -43.51
CA ALA A 3 56.41 28.15 -42.80
C ALA A 3 57.18 27.42 -41.67
N ILE A 4 56.54 26.46 -40.99
CA ILE A 4 57.15 25.67 -39.92
C ILE A 4 58.16 24.66 -40.50
N GLU A 5 57.81 24.03 -41.63
CA GLU A 5 58.69 23.08 -42.35
C GLU A 5 59.92 23.76 -42.97
N LEU A 6 59.86 25.08 -43.20
CA LEU A 6 60.95 25.90 -43.74
C LEU A 6 61.81 26.59 -42.65
N GLY A 7 61.55 26.32 -41.37
CA GLY A 7 62.30 26.92 -40.25
C GLY A 7 61.98 28.39 -39.95
N MET A 8 60.95 28.96 -40.59
CA MET A 8 60.51 30.35 -40.44
C MET A 8 59.58 30.49 -39.23
N ASN A 9 60.15 30.33 -38.04
CA ASN A 9 59.41 30.23 -36.77
C ASN A 9 58.77 31.56 -36.33
N GLU A 10 59.40 32.70 -36.62
CA GLU A 10 58.90 34.02 -36.22
C GLU A 10 57.69 34.43 -37.06
N GLU A 11 57.75 34.21 -38.38
CA GLU A 11 56.65 34.48 -39.29
C GLU A 11 55.47 33.54 -39.02
N ALA A 12 55.73 32.27 -38.69
CA ALA A 12 54.71 31.32 -38.30
C ALA A 12 53.99 31.75 -37.01
N GLU A 13 54.71 32.25 -36.00
CA GLU A 13 54.14 32.77 -34.76
C GLU A 13 53.23 33.99 -35.00
N VAL A 14 53.71 34.97 -35.78
CA VAL A 14 52.93 36.18 -36.11
C VAL A 14 51.66 35.83 -36.87
N LEU A 15 51.74 34.92 -37.84
CA LEU A 15 50.58 34.46 -38.60
C LEU A 15 49.55 33.76 -37.71
N LEU A 16 49.99 32.87 -36.82
CA LEU A 16 49.09 32.15 -35.91
C LEU A 16 48.40 33.08 -34.89
N LYS A 17 49.11 34.09 -34.39
CA LYS A 17 48.55 35.15 -33.54
C LYS A 17 47.53 36.01 -34.28
N ASN A 18 47.85 36.45 -35.50
CA ASN A 18 46.95 37.26 -36.33
C ASN A 18 45.67 36.50 -36.73
N CYS A 19 45.78 35.20 -36.97
CA CYS A 19 44.64 34.33 -37.27
C CYS A 19 43.83 33.93 -36.01
N GLN A 20 44.22 34.36 -34.81
CA GLN A 20 43.59 34.02 -33.53
C GLN A 20 43.44 32.50 -33.29
N ARG A 21 44.29 31.68 -33.91
CA ARG A 21 44.30 30.22 -33.76
C ARG A 21 45.25 29.81 -32.65
N PHE A 22 44.85 30.12 -31.41
CA PHE A 22 45.65 29.88 -30.20
C PHE A 22 45.87 28.39 -29.90
N ASP A 23 44.99 27.51 -30.37
CA ASP A 23 45.13 26.06 -30.33
C ASP A 23 46.36 25.57 -31.12
N LEU A 24 46.52 26.06 -32.35
CA LEU A 24 47.66 25.73 -33.20
C LEU A 24 48.94 26.42 -32.74
N LEU A 25 48.81 27.63 -32.19
CA LEU A 25 49.92 28.37 -31.60
C LEU A 25 50.49 27.65 -30.36
N ASN A 26 49.62 27.09 -29.51
CA ASN A 26 50.03 26.28 -28.37
C ASN A 26 50.79 25.02 -28.82
N ILE A 27 50.26 24.29 -29.82
CA ILE A 27 50.95 23.13 -30.41
C ILE A 27 52.30 23.52 -31.01
N PHE A 28 52.38 24.68 -31.67
CA PHE A 28 53.63 25.20 -32.23
C PHE A 28 54.69 25.47 -31.14
N TYR A 29 54.31 26.11 -30.02
CA TYR A 29 55.24 26.31 -28.92
C TYR A 29 55.69 25.01 -28.24
N GLN A 30 54.80 24.01 -28.14
CA GLN A 30 55.19 22.67 -27.67
C GLN A 30 56.21 22.02 -28.62
N SER A 31 56.03 22.16 -29.94
CA SER A 31 56.94 21.56 -30.94
C SER A 31 58.30 22.25 -31.03
N THR A 32 58.42 23.48 -30.53
CA THR A 32 59.65 24.29 -30.54
C THR A 32 60.32 24.34 -29.16
N ASP A 33 59.91 23.48 -28.23
CA ASP A 33 60.41 23.39 -26.85
C ASP A 33 60.21 24.67 -26.00
N GLN A 34 59.31 25.56 -26.43
CA GLN A 34 58.98 26.81 -25.75
C GLN A 34 57.82 26.63 -24.76
N TRP A 35 57.99 25.71 -23.80
CA TRP A 35 56.93 25.30 -22.87
C TRP A 35 56.36 26.43 -22.01
N GLY A 36 57.19 27.40 -21.60
CA GLY A 36 56.71 28.57 -20.84
C GLY A 36 55.65 29.37 -21.61
N LYS A 37 55.92 29.68 -22.88
CA LYS A 37 54.97 30.37 -23.76
C LYS A 37 53.74 29.50 -24.08
N ALA A 38 53.94 28.19 -24.24
CA ALA A 38 52.84 27.24 -24.45
C ALA A 38 51.86 27.26 -23.27
N LEU A 39 52.37 27.25 -22.03
CA LEU A 39 51.56 27.32 -20.81
C LEU A 39 50.85 28.67 -20.65
N GLU A 40 51.55 29.79 -20.86
CA GLU A 40 50.94 31.13 -20.80
C GLU A 40 49.75 31.27 -21.76
N ILE A 41 49.90 30.76 -22.98
CA ILE A 41 48.82 30.80 -23.97
C ILE A 41 47.70 29.85 -23.63
N ALA A 42 48.01 28.68 -23.09
CA ALA A 42 47.00 27.75 -22.61
C ALA A 42 46.19 28.35 -21.44
N GLU A 43 46.81 29.13 -20.55
CA GLU A 43 46.13 29.78 -19.42
C GLU A 43 45.25 30.97 -19.88
N MET A 44 45.78 31.80 -20.79
CA MET A 44 45.11 33.03 -21.22
C MET A 44 44.07 32.81 -22.33
N SER A 45 44.40 31.99 -23.34
CA SER A 45 43.67 31.97 -24.61
C SER A 45 43.23 30.57 -25.09
N ASP A 46 43.92 29.50 -24.68
CA ASP A 46 43.65 28.11 -25.09
C ASP A 46 43.34 27.19 -23.89
N ARG A 47 42.34 27.60 -23.10
CA ARG A 47 41.94 26.90 -21.87
C ARG A 47 41.48 25.46 -22.10
N ILE A 48 41.03 25.13 -23.31
CA ILE A 48 40.59 23.78 -23.68
C ILE A 48 41.78 22.81 -23.60
N HIS A 49 42.97 23.23 -24.01
CA HIS A 49 44.19 22.40 -23.97
C HIS A 49 45.07 22.65 -22.74
N LEU A 50 44.62 23.41 -21.75
CA LEU A 50 45.43 23.71 -20.56
C LEU A 50 45.94 22.45 -19.86
N ARG A 51 45.04 21.51 -19.56
CA ARG A 51 45.40 20.25 -18.89
C ARG A 51 46.30 19.37 -19.75
N THR A 52 46.04 19.29 -21.06
CA THR A 52 46.84 18.48 -21.97
C THR A 52 48.23 19.08 -22.20
N THR A 53 48.36 20.41 -22.16
CA THR A 53 49.63 21.13 -22.24
C THR A 53 50.47 20.87 -20.98
N PHE A 54 49.87 20.99 -19.78
CA PHE A 54 50.54 20.61 -18.53
C PHE A 54 50.98 19.15 -18.51
N TYR A 55 50.13 18.23 -18.99
CA TYR A 55 50.47 16.81 -19.07
C TYR A 55 51.67 16.53 -19.99
N LYS A 56 51.67 17.12 -21.19
CA LYS A 56 52.78 16.97 -22.15
C LYS A 56 54.07 17.58 -21.63
N TYR A 57 53.97 18.73 -20.95
CA TYR A 57 55.14 19.34 -20.33
C TYR A 57 55.68 18.48 -19.18
N ALA A 58 54.81 17.91 -18.35
CA ALA A 58 55.20 16.97 -17.30
C ALA A 58 55.92 15.73 -17.87
N LYS A 59 55.43 15.17 -18.99
CA LYS A 59 56.09 14.07 -19.71
C LYS A 59 57.47 14.46 -20.25
N HIS A 60 57.61 15.69 -20.75
CA HIS A 60 58.90 16.21 -21.21
C HIS A 60 59.89 16.34 -20.05
N LEU A 61 59.45 16.90 -18.92
CA LEU A 61 60.27 17.01 -17.70
C LEU A 61 60.68 15.64 -17.16
N GLU A 62 59.76 14.68 -17.12
CA GLU A 62 60.05 13.29 -16.75
C GLU A 62 61.10 12.68 -17.69
N ALA A 63 60.96 12.85 -19.00
CA ALA A 63 61.93 12.33 -19.98
C ALA A 63 63.30 12.99 -19.84
N SER A 64 63.37 14.24 -19.36
CA SER A 64 64.62 14.95 -19.06
C SER A 64 65.23 14.59 -17.70
N GLY A 65 64.56 13.76 -16.89
CA GLY A 65 65.00 13.34 -15.55
C GLY A 65 64.67 14.31 -14.42
N ASP A 66 64.00 15.44 -14.70
CA ASP A 66 63.55 16.38 -13.66
C ASP A 66 62.18 15.96 -13.08
N ILE A 67 62.23 14.95 -12.23
CA ILE A 67 61.08 14.39 -11.52
C ILE A 67 60.43 15.45 -10.62
N THR A 68 61.23 16.30 -9.98
CA THR A 68 60.74 17.30 -9.02
C THR A 68 59.88 18.37 -9.68
N ALA A 69 60.25 18.80 -10.89
CA ALA A 69 59.45 19.73 -11.68
C ALA A 69 58.28 19.04 -12.39
N ALA A 70 58.37 17.74 -12.69
CA ALA A 70 57.30 16.99 -13.35
C ALA A 70 56.05 16.84 -12.46
N ILE A 71 56.22 16.56 -11.15
CA ILE A 71 55.11 16.35 -10.19
C ILE A 71 54.08 17.48 -10.20
N PRO A 72 54.42 18.77 -9.98
CA PRO A 72 53.42 19.85 -9.97
C PRO A 72 52.71 20.02 -11.31
N ASN A 73 53.36 19.68 -12.43
CA ASN A 73 52.74 19.73 -13.75
C ASN A 73 51.74 18.57 -13.94
N TYR A 74 52.01 17.38 -13.39
CA TYR A 74 51.05 16.27 -13.34
C TYR A 74 49.86 16.56 -12.41
N GLU A 75 50.05 17.33 -11.35
CA GLU A 75 48.96 17.81 -10.50
C GLU A 75 48.07 18.82 -11.24
N LYS A 76 48.68 19.76 -11.97
CA LYS A 76 47.94 20.75 -12.78
C LYS A 76 47.19 20.13 -13.95
N SER A 77 47.69 19.02 -14.52
CA SER A 77 46.97 18.26 -15.55
C SER A 77 45.83 17.40 -15.00
N GLY A 78 45.82 17.12 -13.69
CA GLY A 78 44.85 16.23 -13.05
C GLY A 78 45.15 14.73 -13.23
N THR A 79 46.37 14.39 -13.65
CA THR A 79 46.79 13.00 -13.91
C THR A 79 47.68 12.43 -12.79
N GLN A 80 47.84 13.15 -11.68
CA GLN A 80 48.72 12.78 -10.57
C GLN A 80 48.40 11.41 -9.95
N TYR A 81 47.14 10.98 -9.97
CA TYR A 81 46.71 9.70 -9.38
C TYR A 81 47.32 8.47 -10.04
N PHE A 82 47.70 8.58 -11.31
CA PHE A 82 48.27 7.50 -12.10
C PHE A 82 49.73 7.78 -12.42
N GLU A 83 50.02 8.99 -12.88
CA GLU A 83 51.35 9.32 -13.41
C GLU A 83 52.42 9.46 -12.34
N VAL A 84 52.10 10.04 -11.17
CA VAL A 84 53.08 10.23 -10.10
C VAL A 84 53.43 8.88 -9.43
N PRO A 85 52.46 8.02 -9.07
CA PRO A 85 52.77 6.67 -8.59
C PRO A 85 53.50 5.80 -9.61
N ARG A 86 53.18 5.91 -10.92
CA ARG A 86 53.91 5.21 -11.99
C ARG A 86 55.36 5.67 -12.07
N MET A 87 55.57 6.99 -12.08
CA MET A 87 56.90 7.59 -12.23
C MET A 87 57.81 7.28 -11.05
N LEU A 88 57.27 7.30 -9.82
CA LEU A 88 58.02 7.05 -8.59
C LEU A 88 57.99 5.58 -8.13
N PHE A 89 57.54 4.65 -8.97
CA PHE A 89 57.31 3.25 -8.56
C PHE A 89 58.58 2.57 -8.04
N ASP A 90 59.72 2.84 -8.68
CA ASP A 90 61.03 2.29 -8.29
C ASP A 90 61.67 3.04 -7.10
N GLU A 91 61.14 4.21 -6.74
CA GLU A 91 61.63 5.11 -5.70
C GLU A 91 60.61 5.22 -4.55
N THR A 92 60.39 4.10 -3.86
CA THR A 92 59.33 3.93 -2.86
C THR A 92 59.37 4.97 -1.72
N GLU A 93 60.55 5.42 -1.29
CA GLU A 93 60.72 6.44 -0.25
C GLU A 93 60.19 7.81 -0.69
N MET A 94 60.46 8.20 -1.95
CA MET A 94 59.97 9.47 -2.49
C MET A 94 58.47 9.45 -2.74
N LEU A 95 57.95 8.30 -3.16
CA LEU A 95 56.51 8.08 -3.33
C LEU A 95 55.78 8.16 -1.98
N GLU A 96 56.31 7.54 -0.92
CA GLU A 96 55.75 7.64 0.42
C GLU A 96 55.75 9.09 0.92
N ALA A 97 56.87 9.81 0.77
CA ALA A 97 56.96 11.21 1.17
C ALA A 97 55.93 12.07 0.42
N TYR A 98 55.72 11.81 -0.87
CA TYR A 98 54.71 12.49 -1.67
C TYR A 98 53.29 12.19 -1.16
N ILE A 99 52.97 10.94 -0.84
CA ILE A 99 51.65 10.52 -0.33
C ILE A 99 51.40 11.05 1.09
N MET A 100 52.41 11.13 1.94
CA MET A 100 52.30 11.74 3.28
C MET A 100 52.05 13.25 3.18
N LYS A 101 52.73 13.92 2.24
CA LYS A 101 52.54 15.35 1.98
C LYS A 101 51.16 15.64 1.39
N THR A 102 50.67 14.78 0.50
CA THR A 102 49.35 14.93 -0.11
C THR A 102 48.28 14.42 0.83
N LYS A 103 47.33 15.29 1.22
CA LYS A 103 46.18 14.89 2.04
C LYS A 103 45.06 14.21 1.24
N ASP A 104 45.38 13.70 0.06
CA ASP A 104 44.41 13.15 -0.89
C ASP A 104 44.02 11.73 -0.53
N ARG A 105 42.71 11.50 -0.39
CA ARG A 105 42.15 10.20 -0.01
C ARG A 105 42.39 9.14 -1.09
N LYS A 106 42.36 9.50 -2.38
CA LYS A 106 42.51 8.53 -3.47
C LYS A 106 43.93 7.98 -3.55
N LEU A 107 44.92 8.86 -3.41
CA LEU A 107 46.34 8.46 -3.37
C LEU A 107 46.65 7.62 -2.14
N ARG A 108 46.13 7.99 -0.96
CA ARG A 108 46.30 7.18 0.25
C ARG A 108 45.65 5.81 0.16
N LYS A 109 44.47 5.72 -0.47
CA LYS A 109 43.83 4.43 -0.76
C LYS A 109 44.69 3.57 -1.68
N TRP A 110 45.22 4.15 -2.76
CA TRP A 110 46.13 3.43 -3.67
C TRP A 110 47.38 2.93 -2.93
N TRP A 111 47.97 3.77 -2.08
CA TRP A 111 49.12 3.40 -1.27
C TRP A 111 48.82 2.28 -0.27
N ALA A 112 47.65 2.34 0.37
CA ALA A 112 47.20 1.28 1.26
C ALA A 112 47.02 -0.06 0.53
N GLN A 113 46.51 -0.04 -0.71
CA GLN A 113 46.39 -1.23 -1.56
C GLN A 113 47.76 -1.79 -1.96
N TYR A 114 48.72 -0.91 -2.26
CA TYR A 114 50.11 -1.31 -2.51
C TYR A 114 50.72 -1.98 -1.27
N MET A 115 50.60 -1.36 -0.09
CA MET A 115 51.08 -1.92 1.18
C MET A 115 50.44 -3.27 1.50
N GLU A 116 49.12 -3.40 1.29
CA GLU A 116 48.41 -4.68 1.43
C GLU A 116 48.97 -5.75 0.48
N SER A 117 49.34 -5.40 -0.75
CA SER A 117 49.98 -6.33 -1.71
C SER A 117 51.40 -6.73 -1.32
N THR A 118 52.13 -5.87 -0.62
CA THR A 118 53.48 -6.18 -0.08
C THR A 118 53.44 -7.01 1.20
N GLY A 119 52.27 -7.16 1.83
CA GLY A 119 52.07 -7.90 3.08
C GLY A 119 52.13 -7.04 4.34
N GLU A 120 52.41 -5.74 4.23
CA GLU A 120 52.49 -4.78 5.34
C GLU A 120 51.09 -4.32 5.80
N MET A 121 50.33 -5.25 6.41
CA MET A 121 48.92 -5.03 6.77
C MET A 121 48.71 -3.91 7.78
N ASP A 122 49.60 -3.75 8.77
CA ASP A 122 49.49 -2.69 9.79
C ASP A 122 49.66 -1.30 9.20
N VAL A 123 50.55 -1.15 8.22
CA VAL A 123 50.75 0.10 7.49
C VAL A 123 49.54 0.37 6.60
N ALA A 124 49.05 -0.65 5.88
CA ALA A 124 47.86 -0.56 5.05
C ALA A 124 46.63 -0.07 5.86
N LEU A 125 46.40 -0.62 7.06
CA LEU A 125 45.31 -0.21 7.94
C LEU A 125 45.38 1.27 8.33
N LYS A 126 46.57 1.78 8.70
CA LYS A 126 46.76 3.21 9.01
C LYS A 126 46.38 4.09 7.83
N PHE A 127 46.79 3.73 6.62
CA PHE A 127 46.48 4.52 5.43
C PHE A 127 45.02 4.40 4.98
N TYR A 128 44.39 3.23 5.10
CA TYR A 128 42.95 3.09 4.86
C TYR A 128 42.11 3.91 5.84
N GLN A 129 42.54 4.04 7.10
CA GLN A 129 41.91 4.91 8.08
C GLN A 129 42.04 6.38 7.69
N GLN A 130 43.23 6.82 7.27
CA GLN A 130 43.46 8.19 6.77
C GLN A 130 42.75 8.48 5.44
N ALA A 131 42.51 7.46 4.62
CA ALA A 131 41.75 7.54 3.38
C ALA A 131 40.22 7.56 3.62
N ALA A 132 39.77 7.26 4.84
CA ALA A 132 38.38 7.08 5.21
C ALA A 132 37.68 6.05 4.30
N ASP A 133 38.25 4.84 4.21
CA ASP A 133 37.73 3.72 3.40
C ASP A 133 37.34 2.52 4.29
N PRO A 134 36.13 2.52 4.88
CA PRO A 134 35.72 1.53 5.88
C PRO A 134 35.66 0.09 5.35
N LEU A 135 35.27 -0.09 4.08
CA LEU A 135 35.17 -1.42 3.46
C LEU A 135 36.54 -2.12 3.44
N SER A 136 37.57 -1.41 3.00
CA SER A 136 38.93 -1.96 2.92
C SER A 136 39.50 -2.20 4.32
N LEU A 137 39.25 -1.31 5.29
CA LEU A 137 39.60 -1.55 6.70
C LEU A 137 38.98 -2.83 7.25
N VAL A 138 37.66 -2.99 7.10
CA VAL A 138 36.94 -4.17 7.57
C VAL A 138 37.46 -5.43 6.88
N ARG A 139 37.70 -5.38 5.56
CA ARG A 139 38.27 -6.51 4.82
C ARG A 139 39.62 -6.94 5.38
N VAL A 140 40.54 -6.00 5.59
CA VAL A 140 41.89 -6.29 6.10
C VAL A 140 41.85 -6.77 7.55
N TYR A 141 41.01 -6.16 8.41
CA TYR A 141 40.82 -6.65 9.78
C TYR A 141 40.24 -8.07 9.82
N CYS A 142 39.24 -8.39 8.98
CA CYS A 142 38.73 -9.75 8.85
C CYS A 142 39.82 -10.72 8.36
N TYR A 143 40.63 -10.33 7.39
CA TYR A 143 41.76 -11.15 6.91
C TYR A 143 42.79 -11.44 8.01
N CYS A 144 43.06 -10.46 8.86
CA CYS A 144 43.94 -10.61 10.02
C CYS A 144 43.29 -11.37 11.19
N GLY A 145 42.05 -11.84 11.05
CA GLY A 145 41.31 -12.54 12.11
C GLY A 145 40.81 -11.64 13.24
N ASN A 146 40.91 -10.31 13.11
CA ASN A 146 40.50 -9.36 14.14
C ASN A 146 39.06 -8.87 13.90
N LEU A 147 38.09 -9.74 14.16
CA LEU A 147 36.67 -9.46 13.92
C LEU A 147 36.12 -8.38 14.86
N ASP A 148 36.64 -8.26 16.08
CA ASP A 148 36.19 -7.26 17.04
C ASP A 148 36.47 -5.83 16.53
N LYS A 149 37.71 -5.56 16.08
CA LYS A 149 38.06 -4.26 15.47
C LYS A 149 37.30 -4.02 14.17
N ALA A 150 37.06 -5.06 13.37
CA ALA A 150 36.24 -4.93 12.17
C ALA A 150 34.80 -4.52 12.51
N ALA A 151 34.22 -5.09 13.57
CA ALA A 151 32.90 -4.76 14.09
C ALA A 151 32.83 -3.33 14.65
N GLU A 152 33.85 -2.87 15.38
CA GLU A 152 33.97 -1.48 15.83
C GLU A 152 33.91 -0.52 14.64
N VAL A 153 34.76 -0.71 13.63
CA VAL A 153 34.79 0.14 12.42
C VAL A 153 33.45 0.13 11.68
N ALA A 154 32.83 -1.04 11.50
CA ALA A 154 31.53 -1.15 10.83
C ALA A 154 30.40 -0.48 11.63
N ASN A 155 30.43 -0.59 12.96
CA ASN A 155 29.45 0.06 13.83
C ASN A 155 29.64 1.59 13.86
N GLU A 156 30.86 2.10 13.95
CA GLU A 156 31.14 3.54 13.95
C GLU A 156 30.78 4.20 12.62
N THR A 157 31.17 3.57 11.51
CA THR A 157 31.00 4.16 10.18
C THR A 157 29.61 3.96 9.60
N GLY A 158 28.96 2.83 9.91
CA GLY A 158 27.67 2.46 9.32
C GLY A 158 27.73 2.24 7.79
N ASP A 159 28.93 2.03 7.23
CA ASP A 159 29.08 1.82 5.79
C ASP A 159 28.42 0.50 5.38
N ARG A 160 27.55 0.57 4.37
CA ARG A 160 26.72 -0.58 3.95
C ARG A 160 27.56 -1.72 3.41
N ALA A 161 28.59 -1.43 2.63
CA ALA A 161 29.43 -2.45 2.02
C ALA A 161 30.32 -3.13 3.09
N ALA A 162 30.87 -2.34 4.02
CA ALA A 162 31.65 -2.83 5.14
C ALA A 162 30.80 -3.73 6.07
N CYS A 163 29.60 -3.29 6.44
CA CYS A 163 28.66 -4.08 7.23
C CYS A 163 28.26 -5.38 6.51
N TYR A 164 28.00 -5.32 5.20
CA TYR A 164 27.66 -6.51 4.41
C TYR A 164 28.80 -7.53 4.35
N HIS A 165 30.04 -7.06 4.13
CA HIS A 165 31.22 -7.93 4.12
C HIS A 165 31.40 -8.62 5.47
N LEU A 166 31.31 -7.87 6.57
CA LEU A 166 31.45 -8.39 7.92
C LEU A 166 30.33 -9.37 8.27
N ALA A 167 29.09 -9.09 7.88
CA ALA A 167 27.96 -9.99 8.10
C ALA A 167 28.18 -11.37 7.46
N ARG A 168 28.73 -11.43 6.25
CA ARG A 168 29.10 -12.70 5.60
C ARG A 168 30.19 -13.46 6.33
N GLN A 169 31.17 -12.75 6.91
CA GLN A 169 32.22 -13.38 7.70
C GLN A 169 31.64 -14.01 8.99
N PHE A 170 30.75 -13.30 9.68
CA PHE A 170 30.05 -13.86 10.83
C PHE A 170 29.13 -15.02 10.47
N GLU A 171 28.44 -14.96 9.32
CA GLU A 171 27.64 -16.08 8.82
C GLU A 171 28.49 -17.32 8.54
N ASN A 172 29.65 -17.17 7.90
CA ASN A 172 30.58 -18.28 7.65
C ASN A 172 31.18 -18.88 8.93
N ASN A 173 31.25 -18.11 10.01
CA ASN A 173 31.74 -18.54 11.32
C ASN A 173 30.61 -19.04 12.25
N ASP A 174 29.39 -19.25 11.73
CA ASP A 174 28.19 -19.65 12.49
C ASP A 174 27.78 -18.66 13.62
N GLU A 175 28.26 -17.42 13.58
CA GLU A 175 27.88 -16.35 14.51
C GLU A 175 26.59 -15.64 14.07
N ILE A 176 25.50 -16.40 14.07
CA ILE A 176 24.22 -16.02 13.44
C ILE A 176 23.66 -14.68 13.94
N LYS A 177 23.72 -14.41 15.26
CA LYS A 177 23.21 -13.16 15.83
C LYS A 177 23.97 -11.94 15.34
N GLN A 178 25.30 -12.05 15.20
CA GLN A 178 26.14 -10.97 14.69
C GLN A 178 25.90 -10.77 13.19
N ALA A 179 25.73 -11.87 12.44
CA ALA A 179 25.39 -11.83 11.02
C ALA A 179 24.07 -11.08 10.78
N ILE A 180 23.01 -11.39 11.54
CA ILE A 180 21.72 -10.68 11.44
C ILE A 180 21.87 -9.20 11.75
N HIS A 181 22.59 -8.84 12.82
CA HIS A 181 22.85 -7.43 13.19
C HIS A 181 23.50 -6.65 12.05
N PHE A 182 24.59 -7.18 11.47
CA PHE A 182 25.32 -6.49 10.42
C PHE A 182 24.61 -6.52 9.05
N PHE A 183 23.88 -7.59 8.70
CA PHE A 183 23.03 -7.57 7.49
C PHE A 183 21.90 -6.53 7.61
N THR A 184 21.33 -6.38 8.80
CA THR A 184 20.32 -5.35 9.08
C THR A 184 20.92 -3.95 8.92
N ARG A 185 22.10 -3.71 9.50
CA ARG A 185 22.82 -2.42 9.38
C ARG A 185 23.25 -2.12 7.94
N ALA A 186 23.55 -3.15 7.15
CA ALA A 186 23.83 -3.03 5.72
C ALA A 186 22.59 -2.76 4.85
N MET A 187 21.38 -2.75 5.42
CA MET A 187 20.09 -2.71 4.71
C MET A 187 19.87 -3.92 3.78
N ALA A 188 20.55 -5.03 4.06
CA ALA A 188 20.50 -6.26 3.28
C ALA A 188 19.44 -7.22 3.86
N PHE A 189 18.20 -6.72 3.97
CA PHE A 189 17.12 -7.40 4.70
C PHE A 189 16.80 -8.80 4.18
N GLY A 190 16.85 -9.03 2.86
CA GLY A 190 16.62 -10.37 2.29
C GLY A 190 17.60 -11.43 2.83
N ASN A 191 18.87 -11.07 3.04
CA ASN A 191 19.85 -11.99 3.64
C ASN A 191 19.55 -12.24 5.12
N ALA A 192 19.21 -11.19 5.86
CA ALA A 192 18.82 -11.30 7.26
C ALA A 192 17.55 -12.15 7.45
N ILE A 193 16.56 -11.99 6.56
CA ILE A 193 15.31 -12.75 6.53
C ILE A 193 15.59 -14.23 6.25
N ARG A 194 16.43 -14.54 5.25
CA ARG A 194 16.86 -15.92 4.97
C ARG A 194 17.46 -16.57 6.21
N ILE A 195 18.44 -15.92 6.84
CA ILE A 195 19.11 -16.44 8.03
C ILE A 195 18.11 -16.62 9.18
N CYS A 196 17.19 -15.68 9.38
CA CYS A 196 16.16 -15.81 10.40
C CYS A 196 15.23 -17.01 10.15
N LYS A 197 14.87 -17.29 8.89
CA LYS A 197 14.07 -18.47 8.52
C LYS A 197 14.84 -19.77 8.76
N GLU A 198 16.10 -19.84 8.35
CA GLU A 198 16.94 -21.06 8.46
C GLU A 198 17.23 -21.42 9.93
N HIS A 199 17.37 -20.43 10.81
CA HIS A 199 17.72 -20.63 12.22
C HIS A 199 16.58 -20.40 13.23
N GLY A 200 15.36 -20.11 12.77
CA GLY A 200 14.17 -20.00 13.63
C GLY A 200 14.07 -18.72 14.47
N PHE A 201 14.62 -17.59 14.01
CA PHE A 201 14.51 -16.29 14.69
C PHE A 201 13.21 -15.56 14.34
N GLU A 202 12.07 -16.13 14.74
CA GLU A 202 10.72 -15.67 14.34
C GLU A 202 10.43 -14.20 14.75
N ASP A 203 10.83 -13.78 15.94
CA ASP A 203 10.55 -12.42 16.42
C ASP A 203 11.34 -11.35 15.64
N GLN A 204 12.54 -11.70 15.17
CA GLN A 204 13.36 -10.81 14.34
C GLN A 204 12.89 -10.85 12.88
N LEU A 205 12.49 -12.02 12.36
CA LEU A 205 11.96 -12.20 11.02
C LEU A 205 10.81 -11.24 10.72
N MET A 206 9.84 -11.12 11.64
CA MET A 206 8.70 -10.20 11.48
C MET A 206 9.14 -8.75 11.33
N ASN A 207 10.00 -8.28 12.24
CA ASN A 207 10.48 -6.89 12.25
C ASN A 207 11.30 -6.57 11.00
N LEU A 208 12.15 -7.50 10.56
CA LEU A 208 12.97 -7.34 9.36
C LEU A 208 12.12 -7.32 8.09
N ALA A 209 11.09 -8.19 8.02
CA ALA A 209 10.16 -8.21 6.90
C ALA A 209 9.45 -6.86 6.75
N LEU A 210 8.97 -6.25 7.83
CA LEU A 210 8.32 -4.93 7.77
C LEU A 210 9.22 -3.79 7.29
N LEU A 211 10.55 -3.92 7.45
CA LEU A 211 11.53 -2.93 6.99
C LEU A 211 12.03 -3.20 5.55
N SER A 212 11.67 -4.34 4.98
CA SER A 212 12.21 -4.88 3.73
C SER A 212 11.35 -4.54 2.50
N THR A 213 11.66 -5.18 1.37
CA THR A 213 10.88 -5.00 0.15
C THR A 213 9.55 -5.78 0.19
N PRO A 214 8.55 -5.37 -0.62
CA PRO A 214 7.31 -6.13 -0.78
C PRO A 214 7.50 -7.63 -1.05
N ASN A 215 8.52 -7.99 -1.84
CA ASN A 215 8.84 -9.38 -2.17
C ASN A 215 9.32 -10.17 -0.94
N ASP A 216 10.18 -9.57 -0.14
CA ASP A 216 10.71 -10.16 1.09
C ASP A 216 9.60 -10.34 2.15
N MET A 217 8.67 -9.38 2.25
CA MET A 217 7.48 -9.47 3.12
C MET A 217 6.60 -10.67 2.76
N ILE A 218 6.41 -10.94 1.46
CA ILE A 218 5.64 -12.09 0.98
C ILE A 218 6.35 -13.39 1.33
N GLU A 219 7.67 -13.44 1.16
CA GLU A 219 8.44 -14.64 1.45
C GLU A 219 8.42 -14.98 2.94
N ALA A 220 8.49 -13.96 3.81
CA ALA A 220 8.30 -14.11 5.24
C ALA A 220 6.85 -14.51 5.59
N ALA A 221 5.85 -13.93 4.93
CA ALA A 221 4.44 -14.30 5.13
C ALA A 221 4.16 -15.76 4.76
N ARG A 222 4.74 -16.28 3.67
CA ARG A 222 4.66 -17.70 3.29
C ARG A 222 5.24 -18.62 4.34
N HIS A 223 6.41 -18.26 4.88
CA HIS A 223 7.04 -19.02 5.96
C HIS A 223 6.13 -19.14 7.19
N TYR A 224 5.42 -18.05 7.54
CA TYR A 224 4.45 -18.07 8.62
C TYR A 224 3.14 -18.80 8.29
N GLU A 225 2.78 -18.95 7.01
CA GLU A 225 1.55 -19.65 6.57
C GLU A 225 1.64 -21.16 6.80
N ASP A 226 2.84 -21.73 6.64
CA ASP A 226 3.09 -23.16 6.83
C ASP A 226 2.84 -23.63 8.28
N ARG A 227 2.77 -22.70 9.23
CA ARG A 227 2.59 -22.98 10.66
C ARG A 227 1.25 -22.42 11.16
N PRO A 228 0.35 -23.26 11.72
CA PRO A 228 -0.96 -22.83 12.20
C PRO A 228 -0.92 -21.71 13.25
N ASP A 229 0.11 -21.70 14.09
CA ASP A 229 0.23 -20.78 15.24
C ASP A 229 0.77 -19.39 14.87
N THR A 230 1.29 -19.20 13.65
CA THR A 230 1.85 -17.91 13.19
C THR A 230 1.04 -17.26 12.08
N LEU A 231 -0.17 -17.75 11.85
CA LEU A 231 -1.05 -17.25 10.78
C LEU A 231 -1.36 -15.76 10.94
N ASP A 232 -1.52 -15.27 12.17
CA ASP A 232 -1.76 -13.85 12.45
C ASP A 232 -0.55 -12.98 12.05
N LYS A 233 0.67 -13.50 12.20
CA LYS A 233 1.92 -12.82 11.77
C LYS A 233 2.01 -12.76 10.24
N ALA A 234 1.64 -13.84 9.55
CA ALA A 234 1.57 -13.88 8.08
C ALA A 234 0.63 -12.79 7.53
N VAL A 235 -0.52 -12.62 8.19
CA VAL A 235 -1.53 -11.61 7.84
C VAL A 235 -1.01 -10.19 8.10
N MET A 236 -0.32 -9.94 9.21
CA MET A 236 0.23 -8.62 9.52
C MET A 236 1.26 -8.13 8.48
N LEU A 237 2.00 -9.04 7.85
CA LEU A 237 2.91 -8.71 6.75
C LEU A 237 2.17 -8.43 5.43
N LEU A 238 0.92 -8.87 5.29
CA LEU A 238 0.09 -8.67 4.11
C LEU A 238 -0.78 -7.41 4.31
N THR A 239 -0.17 -6.23 4.18
CA THR A 239 -0.85 -4.92 4.29
C THR A 239 -1.76 -4.60 3.10
N GLU A 240 -2.64 -3.61 3.24
CA GLU A 240 -3.63 -3.16 2.25
C GLU A 240 -3.05 -2.93 0.83
N ASP A 241 -1.94 -2.19 0.72
CA ASP A 241 -1.26 -1.90 -0.57
C ASP A 241 -0.64 -3.17 -1.19
N LEU A 242 -0.17 -4.09 -0.34
CA LEU A 242 0.37 -5.37 -0.79
C LEU A 242 -0.75 -6.30 -1.24
N VAL A 243 -1.91 -6.28 -0.58
CA VAL A 243 -3.11 -7.06 -0.90
C VAL A 243 -3.76 -6.61 -2.22
N GLU A 244 -3.64 -5.34 -2.61
CA GLU A 244 -4.06 -4.85 -3.93
C GLU A 244 -3.11 -5.32 -5.05
N LYS A 245 -1.79 -5.26 -4.81
CA LYS A 245 -0.74 -5.69 -5.76
C LYS A 245 -0.60 -7.22 -5.85
N LEU A 246 -0.95 -7.95 -4.79
CA LEU A 246 -0.97 -9.41 -4.68
C LEU A 246 -2.28 -10.02 -5.17
N THR A 247 -2.85 -9.51 -6.27
CA THR A 247 -3.75 -10.36 -7.03
C THR A 247 -2.87 -11.39 -7.76
N ILE A 248 -2.37 -12.39 -7.02
CA ILE A 248 -1.46 -13.43 -7.49
C ILE A 248 -2.02 -13.95 -8.82
N PRO A 249 -1.23 -13.94 -9.92
CA PRO A 249 -1.69 -14.47 -11.20
C PRO A 249 -2.16 -15.92 -11.02
N LYS A 250 -3.17 -16.34 -11.78
CA LYS A 250 -3.78 -17.68 -11.66
C LYS A 250 -2.76 -18.83 -11.84
N ASP A 251 -1.57 -18.54 -12.37
CA ASP A 251 -0.59 -19.52 -12.82
C ASP A 251 0.38 -20.00 -11.73
N PHE A 252 0.42 -19.37 -10.54
CA PHE A 252 1.45 -19.64 -9.51
C PHE A 252 0.94 -20.34 -8.23
N MET A 253 -0.36 -20.66 -8.14
CA MET A 253 -0.95 -21.25 -6.92
C MET A 253 -2.18 -22.09 -7.27
N ASP A 254 -2.36 -23.21 -6.57
CA ASP A 254 -3.56 -24.04 -6.70
C ASP A 254 -4.82 -23.25 -6.28
N GLN A 255 -5.92 -23.47 -7.00
CA GLN A 255 -7.15 -22.70 -6.83
C GLN A 255 -7.70 -22.82 -5.40
N HIS A 256 -7.64 -24.02 -4.81
CA HIS A 256 -8.15 -24.26 -3.47
C HIS A 256 -7.30 -23.58 -2.38
N GLN A 257 -5.98 -23.49 -2.58
CA GLN A 257 -5.08 -22.77 -1.69
C GLN A 257 -5.32 -21.25 -1.77
N ARG A 258 -5.50 -20.74 -2.98
CA ARG A 258 -5.83 -19.33 -3.24
C ARG A 258 -7.13 -18.91 -2.58
N GLU A 259 -8.19 -19.71 -2.71
CA GLU A 259 -9.49 -19.43 -2.08
C GLU A 259 -9.42 -19.43 -0.55
N ARG A 260 -8.64 -20.35 0.03
CA ARG A 260 -8.40 -20.41 1.48
C ARG A 260 -7.65 -19.18 1.98
N LEU A 261 -6.60 -18.76 1.28
CA LEU A 261 -5.81 -17.58 1.64
C LEU A 261 -6.64 -16.29 1.52
N LEU A 262 -7.39 -16.13 0.42
CA LEU A 262 -8.28 -14.97 0.24
C LEU A 262 -9.38 -14.91 1.31
N SER A 263 -9.95 -16.06 1.70
CA SER A 263 -10.94 -16.14 2.76
C SER A 263 -10.40 -15.74 4.13
N LYS A 264 -9.15 -16.13 4.43
CA LYS A 264 -8.45 -15.76 5.68
C LYS A 264 -8.12 -14.27 5.69
N LEU A 265 -7.52 -13.75 4.62
CA LEU A 265 -7.23 -12.31 4.47
C LEU A 265 -8.47 -11.45 4.64
N ALA A 266 -9.59 -11.86 4.03
CA ALA A 266 -10.86 -11.18 4.17
C ALA A 266 -11.37 -11.16 5.62
N GLY A 267 -11.15 -12.24 6.38
CA GLY A 267 -11.47 -12.29 7.81
C GLY A 267 -10.65 -11.33 8.65
N CYS A 268 -9.37 -11.14 8.31
CA CYS A 268 -8.52 -10.19 8.99
C CYS A 268 -8.90 -8.74 8.68
N CYS A 269 -9.22 -8.42 7.42
CA CYS A 269 -9.78 -7.12 7.03
C CYS A 269 -11.08 -6.84 7.81
N MET A 270 -11.92 -7.87 7.99
CA MET A 270 -13.15 -7.77 8.78
C MET A 270 -12.90 -7.42 10.25
N ASN A 271 -11.84 -7.96 10.86
CA ASN A 271 -11.46 -7.66 12.24
C ASN A 271 -10.82 -6.27 12.40
N GLN A 272 -10.18 -5.77 11.35
CA GLN A 272 -9.58 -4.43 11.30
C GLN A 272 -10.62 -3.32 11.05
N GLY A 273 -11.86 -3.68 10.68
CA GLY A 273 -12.91 -2.72 10.35
C GLY A 273 -12.97 -2.32 8.86
N GLU A 274 -12.08 -2.87 8.03
CA GLU A 274 -11.99 -2.60 6.59
C GLU A 274 -12.99 -3.46 5.79
N TYR A 275 -14.27 -3.14 5.95
CA TYR A 275 -15.38 -3.96 5.45
C TYR A 275 -15.47 -4.03 3.92
N HIS A 276 -15.12 -2.96 3.19
CA HIS A 276 -15.15 -2.96 1.73
C HIS A 276 -14.07 -3.85 1.12
N LEU A 277 -12.86 -3.79 1.68
CA LEU A 277 -11.76 -4.66 1.28
C LEU A 277 -12.07 -6.12 1.60
N ALA A 278 -12.60 -6.39 2.79
CA ALA A 278 -13.08 -7.72 3.17
C ALA A 278 -14.10 -8.27 2.17
N CYS A 279 -15.08 -7.46 1.75
CA CYS A 279 -16.06 -7.85 0.72
C CYS A 279 -15.41 -8.21 -0.61
N LYS A 280 -14.48 -7.37 -1.11
CA LYS A 280 -13.75 -7.62 -2.36
C LYS A 280 -13.01 -8.96 -2.30
N LYS A 281 -12.33 -9.23 -1.18
CA LYS A 281 -11.55 -10.47 -0.99
C LYS A 281 -12.41 -11.71 -0.82
N TYR A 282 -13.49 -11.64 -0.05
CA TYR A 282 -14.47 -12.73 0.03
C TYR A 282 -15.12 -13.04 -1.32
N THR A 283 -15.40 -12.01 -2.13
CA THR A 283 -15.95 -12.19 -3.49
C THR A 283 -14.93 -12.88 -4.41
N GLN A 284 -13.65 -12.49 -4.32
CA GLN A 284 -12.56 -13.14 -5.06
C GLN A 284 -12.33 -14.60 -4.61
N ALA A 285 -12.58 -14.90 -3.33
CA ALA A 285 -12.53 -16.26 -2.78
C ALA A 285 -13.75 -17.13 -3.14
N GLY A 286 -14.77 -16.56 -3.81
CA GLY A 286 -16.03 -17.25 -4.11
C GLY A 286 -17.05 -17.27 -2.96
N ASP A 287 -16.69 -16.82 -1.76
CA ASP A 287 -17.57 -16.78 -0.59
C ASP A 287 -18.42 -15.50 -0.57
N LYS A 288 -19.45 -15.47 -1.42
CA LYS A 288 -20.35 -14.33 -1.55
C LYS A 288 -21.20 -14.08 -0.31
N GLU A 289 -21.42 -15.08 0.56
CA GLU A 289 -22.21 -14.90 1.77
C GLU A 289 -21.41 -14.08 2.80
N LYS A 290 -20.14 -14.44 3.04
CA LYS A 290 -19.26 -13.64 3.91
C LYS A 290 -19.01 -12.24 3.33
N ALA A 291 -18.90 -12.12 2.00
CA ALA A 291 -18.81 -10.82 1.34
C ALA A 291 -20.02 -9.92 1.66
N MET A 292 -21.23 -10.47 1.58
CA MET A 292 -22.44 -9.72 1.95
C MET A 292 -22.44 -9.35 3.43
N ARG A 293 -22.04 -10.26 4.35
CA ARG A 293 -21.94 -9.93 5.78
C ARG A 293 -20.98 -8.77 6.03
N ALA A 294 -19.88 -8.67 5.29
CA ALA A 294 -18.97 -7.54 5.36
C ALA A 294 -19.64 -6.23 4.91
N LEU A 295 -20.34 -6.22 3.77
CA LEU A 295 -21.09 -5.05 3.32
C LEU A 295 -22.18 -4.62 4.29
N LEU A 296 -22.93 -5.57 4.88
CA LEU A 296 -23.94 -5.25 5.87
C LEU A 296 -23.36 -4.56 7.11
N LYS A 297 -22.14 -4.93 7.52
CA LYS A 297 -21.43 -4.23 8.61
C LYS A 297 -20.90 -2.85 8.20
N SER A 298 -20.58 -2.64 6.93
CA SER A 298 -20.12 -1.33 6.44
C SER A 298 -21.24 -0.29 6.41
N GLY A 299 -22.50 -0.73 6.35
CA GLY A 299 -23.68 0.14 6.31
C GLY A 299 -23.93 0.81 4.95
N ASP A 300 -23.14 0.47 3.92
CA ASP A 300 -23.20 1.09 2.60
C ASP A 300 -24.39 0.52 1.79
N THR A 301 -25.52 1.21 1.88
CA THR A 301 -26.81 0.81 1.28
C THR A 301 -26.73 0.62 -0.22
N GLU A 302 -26.08 1.53 -0.93
CA GLU A 302 -25.95 1.48 -2.39
C GLU A 302 -25.17 0.23 -2.83
N LYS A 303 -24.02 -0.04 -2.18
CA LYS A 303 -23.23 -1.24 -2.50
C LYS A 303 -23.96 -2.53 -2.11
N ILE A 304 -24.74 -2.54 -1.02
CA ILE A 304 -25.55 -3.70 -0.63
C ILE A 304 -26.60 -4.01 -1.70
N ILE A 305 -27.36 -3.00 -2.15
CA ILE A 305 -28.38 -3.14 -3.19
C ILE A 305 -27.75 -3.63 -4.50
N PHE A 306 -26.64 -3.01 -4.91
CA PHE A 306 -25.91 -3.39 -6.10
C PHE A 306 -25.39 -4.84 -6.03
N PHE A 307 -24.72 -5.21 -4.93
CA PHE A 307 -24.12 -6.54 -4.77
C PHE A 307 -25.18 -7.64 -4.73
N ALA A 308 -26.32 -7.42 -4.08
CA ALA A 308 -27.46 -8.34 -4.10
C ALA A 308 -28.00 -8.54 -5.53
N GLY A 309 -28.16 -7.45 -6.28
CA GLY A 309 -28.65 -7.46 -7.66
C GLY A 309 -27.74 -8.21 -8.64
N VAL A 310 -26.42 -8.02 -8.52
CA VAL A 310 -25.42 -8.68 -9.38
C VAL A 310 -25.23 -10.15 -8.99
N SER A 311 -25.26 -10.46 -7.69
CA SER A 311 -24.96 -11.83 -7.22
C SER A 311 -26.06 -12.84 -7.52
N ARG A 312 -27.32 -12.40 -7.64
CA ARG A 312 -28.49 -13.20 -8.01
C ARG A 312 -28.71 -14.47 -7.16
N MET A 313 -28.37 -14.44 -5.88
CA MET A 313 -28.58 -15.56 -4.95
C MET A 313 -29.73 -15.28 -4.00
N ARG A 314 -30.58 -16.29 -3.75
CA ARG A 314 -31.81 -16.12 -2.95
C ARG A 314 -31.52 -15.67 -1.51
N ASN A 315 -30.56 -16.30 -0.86
CA ASN A 315 -30.12 -15.95 0.50
C ASN A 315 -29.65 -14.49 0.60
N LEU A 316 -28.86 -14.03 -0.38
CA LEU A 316 -28.35 -12.65 -0.41
C LEU A 316 -29.46 -11.61 -0.57
N TYR A 317 -30.49 -11.89 -1.38
CA TYR A 317 -31.64 -11.01 -1.47
C TYR A 317 -32.36 -10.89 -0.13
N VAL A 318 -32.56 -11.99 0.59
CA VAL A 318 -33.20 -11.97 1.92
C VAL A 318 -32.35 -11.19 2.93
N MET A 319 -31.02 -11.39 2.92
CA MET A 319 -30.10 -10.64 3.79
C MET A 319 -30.15 -9.13 3.53
N ALA A 320 -30.12 -8.71 2.27
CA ALA A 320 -30.22 -7.31 1.89
C ALA A 320 -31.58 -6.72 2.27
N ALA A 321 -32.68 -7.43 2.02
CA ALA A 321 -34.03 -6.98 2.37
C ALA A 321 -34.21 -6.79 3.89
N ASN A 322 -33.71 -7.72 4.71
CA ASN A 322 -33.77 -7.63 6.17
C ASN A 322 -32.98 -6.41 6.68
N TYR A 323 -31.83 -6.12 6.09
CA TYR A 323 -31.05 -4.92 6.43
C TYR A 323 -31.80 -3.64 6.05
N LEU A 324 -32.33 -3.56 4.83
CA LEU A 324 -33.10 -2.40 4.37
C LEU A 324 -34.35 -2.16 5.22
N GLN A 325 -34.99 -3.22 5.73
CA GLN A 325 -36.12 -3.12 6.64
C GLN A 325 -35.76 -2.46 7.99
N SER A 326 -34.50 -2.57 8.44
CA SER A 326 -34.04 -1.89 9.67
C SER A 326 -33.74 -0.39 9.48
N LEU A 327 -33.73 0.09 8.23
CA LEU A 327 -33.54 1.50 7.92
C LEU A 327 -34.87 2.26 7.93
N ASP A 328 -34.79 3.58 7.85
CA ASP A 328 -35.96 4.46 7.73
C ASP A 328 -36.50 4.45 6.28
N TRP A 329 -37.09 3.32 5.88
CA TRP A 329 -37.70 3.10 4.56
C TRP A 329 -38.90 4.02 4.28
N ARG A 330 -39.35 4.82 5.27
CA ARG A 330 -40.44 5.79 5.11
C ARG A 330 -39.99 7.03 4.35
N LYS A 331 -38.74 7.45 4.54
CA LYS A 331 -38.17 8.64 3.88
C LYS A 331 -37.81 8.40 2.42
N ASP A 332 -37.51 7.16 2.06
CA ASP A 332 -37.05 6.80 0.72
C ASP A 332 -37.91 5.69 0.09
N PRO A 333 -38.79 6.03 -0.86
CA PRO A 333 -39.60 5.06 -1.60
C PRO A 333 -38.78 4.01 -2.37
N GLU A 334 -37.53 4.30 -2.76
CA GLU A 334 -36.69 3.32 -3.46
C GLU A 334 -36.21 2.22 -2.51
N ILE A 335 -35.98 2.52 -1.22
CA ILE A 335 -35.70 1.48 -0.21
C ILE A 335 -36.89 0.52 -0.11
N MET A 336 -38.11 1.04 -0.01
CA MET A 336 -39.34 0.22 0.05
C MET A 336 -39.46 -0.68 -1.19
N LYS A 337 -39.26 -0.13 -2.39
CA LYS A 337 -39.31 -0.89 -3.65
C LYS A 337 -38.24 -1.96 -3.72
N ASN A 338 -37.02 -1.69 -3.22
CA ASN A 338 -35.95 -2.66 -3.15
C ASN A 338 -36.24 -3.79 -2.16
N ILE A 339 -36.83 -3.49 -0.99
CA ILE A 339 -37.29 -4.51 -0.03
C ILE A 339 -38.28 -5.47 -0.70
N ILE A 340 -39.32 -4.93 -1.35
CA ILE A 340 -40.34 -5.74 -2.05
C ILE A 340 -39.68 -6.58 -3.16
N SER A 341 -38.83 -5.97 -3.97
CA SER A 341 -38.10 -6.64 -5.07
C SER A 341 -37.23 -7.79 -4.56
N PHE A 342 -36.48 -7.56 -3.49
CA PHE A 342 -35.54 -8.54 -2.93
C PHE A 342 -36.27 -9.68 -2.22
N TYR A 343 -37.28 -9.44 -1.38
CA TYR A 343 -38.03 -10.56 -0.80
C TYR A 343 -38.74 -11.41 -1.86
N THR A 344 -39.28 -10.77 -2.90
CA THR A 344 -39.91 -11.47 -4.03
C THR A 344 -38.89 -12.35 -4.77
N LYS A 345 -37.72 -11.80 -5.12
CA LYS A 345 -36.64 -12.55 -5.79
C LYS A 345 -36.03 -13.64 -4.89
N GLY A 346 -35.95 -13.38 -3.59
CA GLY A 346 -35.49 -14.31 -2.56
C GLY A 346 -36.48 -15.45 -2.27
N ARG A 347 -37.74 -15.33 -2.72
CA ARG A 347 -38.87 -16.22 -2.40
C ARG A 347 -39.20 -16.29 -0.89
N ALA A 348 -38.88 -15.24 -0.14
CA ALA A 348 -39.22 -15.10 1.28
C ALA A 348 -40.57 -14.37 1.43
N LEU A 349 -41.65 -15.04 1.02
CA LEU A 349 -43.00 -14.47 0.99
C LEU A 349 -43.58 -14.23 2.39
N ASP A 350 -43.12 -14.98 3.38
CA ASP A 350 -43.44 -14.80 4.79
C ASP A 350 -42.86 -13.49 5.35
N SER A 351 -41.59 -13.20 5.05
CA SER A 351 -40.94 -11.94 5.41
C SER A 351 -41.56 -10.76 4.66
N LEU A 352 -41.90 -10.95 3.38
CA LEU A 352 -42.62 -9.95 2.58
C LEU A 352 -44.02 -9.63 3.15
N ALA A 353 -44.75 -10.65 3.60
CA ALA A 353 -46.04 -10.45 4.24
C ALA A 353 -45.90 -9.64 5.54
N GLY A 354 -44.88 -9.95 6.35
CA GLY A 354 -44.57 -9.15 7.55
C GLY A 354 -44.18 -7.71 7.22
N PHE A 355 -43.48 -7.46 6.12
CA PHE A 355 -43.16 -6.11 5.67
C PHE A 355 -44.42 -5.33 5.26
N TYR A 356 -45.33 -5.93 4.48
CA TYR A 356 -46.60 -5.29 4.13
C TYR A 356 -47.48 -5.02 5.35
N ASP A 357 -47.46 -5.92 6.34
CA ASP A 357 -48.16 -5.72 7.60
C ASP A 357 -47.61 -4.51 8.38
N ALA A 358 -46.28 -4.38 8.45
CA ALA A 358 -45.63 -3.20 9.02
C ALA A 358 -45.99 -1.91 8.24
N CYS A 359 -46.06 -1.96 6.91
CA CYS A 359 -46.53 -0.83 6.11
C CYS A 359 -47.97 -0.44 6.44
N ALA A 360 -48.88 -1.42 6.60
CA ALA A 360 -50.26 -1.16 6.97
C ALA A 360 -50.38 -0.52 8.35
N GLN A 361 -49.60 -1.03 9.32
CA GLN A 361 -49.58 -0.49 10.67
C GLN A 361 -49.12 0.97 10.68
N VAL A 362 -48.10 1.33 9.91
CA VAL A 362 -47.63 2.73 9.80
C VAL A 362 -48.67 3.64 9.14
N GLU A 363 -49.37 3.17 8.10
CA GLU A 363 -50.44 3.95 7.46
C GLU A 363 -51.62 4.22 8.40
N ILE A 364 -51.96 3.27 9.27
CA ILE A 364 -52.94 3.46 10.34
C ILE A 364 -52.38 4.43 11.38
N ASP A 365 -51.16 4.18 11.81
CA ASP A 365 -50.64 4.77 13.04
C ASP A 365 -50.21 6.24 12.92
N GLU A 366 -49.63 6.60 11.78
CA GLU A 366 -49.03 7.92 11.56
C GLU A 366 -49.91 8.79 10.66
N TYR A 367 -50.64 8.16 9.72
CA TYR A 367 -51.35 8.86 8.65
C TYR A 367 -52.87 8.71 8.71
N GLN A 368 -53.40 7.84 9.60
CA GLN A 368 -54.83 7.50 9.67
C GLN A 368 -55.42 7.12 8.29
N ASN A 369 -54.60 6.57 7.40
CA ASN A 369 -54.96 6.26 6.02
C ASN A 369 -55.34 4.78 5.90
N TYR A 370 -56.57 4.49 6.32
CA TYR A 370 -57.10 3.14 6.33
C TYR A 370 -57.26 2.51 4.94
N GLU A 371 -57.43 3.31 3.88
CA GLU A 371 -57.53 2.79 2.51
C GLU A 371 -56.20 2.22 2.01
N LYS A 372 -55.09 2.94 2.24
CA LYS A 372 -53.75 2.43 1.92
C LYS A 372 -53.39 1.24 2.81
N ALA A 373 -53.73 1.30 4.10
CA ALA A 373 -53.52 0.19 5.02
C ALA A 373 -54.25 -1.08 4.55
N MET A 374 -55.51 -0.96 4.10
CA MET A 374 -56.27 -2.08 3.54
C MET A 374 -55.59 -2.66 2.29
N GLY A 375 -55.04 -1.81 1.42
CA GLY A 375 -54.24 -2.24 0.26
C GLY A 375 -53.02 -3.07 0.67
N ALA A 376 -52.24 -2.57 1.63
CA ALA A 376 -51.06 -3.26 2.15
C ALA A 376 -51.41 -4.59 2.84
N LEU A 377 -52.45 -4.63 3.68
CA LEU A 377 -52.94 -5.87 4.31
C LEU A 377 -53.39 -6.91 3.28
N THR A 378 -54.03 -6.47 2.19
CA THR A 378 -54.44 -7.36 1.10
C THR A 378 -53.25 -7.98 0.39
N GLU A 379 -52.17 -7.23 0.17
CA GLU A 379 -50.92 -7.76 -0.38
C GLU A 379 -50.21 -8.69 0.60
N ALA A 380 -50.21 -8.36 1.91
CA ALA A 380 -49.72 -9.26 2.96
C ALA A 380 -50.43 -10.61 2.93
N PHE A 381 -51.76 -10.60 2.86
CA PHE A 381 -52.60 -11.79 2.75
C PHE A 381 -52.28 -12.63 1.51
N LYS A 382 -52.13 -11.99 0.33
CA LYS A 382 -51.76 -12.67 -0.92
C LYS A 382 -50.39 -13.34 -0.81
N CYS A 383 -49.42 -12.65 -0.22
CA CYS A 383 -48.06 -13.18 -0.02
C CYS A 383 -48.08 -14.39 0.91
N LEU A 384 -48.75 -14.27 2.05
CA LEU A 384 -48.80 -15.32 3.07
C LEU A 384 -49.57 -16.56 2.61
N THR A 385 -50.64 -16.38 1.82
CA THR A 385 -51.39 -17.51 1.23
C THR A 385 -50.53 -18.30 0.22
N LYS A 386 -49.65 -17.62 -0.51
CA LYS A 386 -48.72 -18.24 -1.48
C LYS A 386 -47.44 -18.76 -0.82
N ALA A 387 -47.14 -18.33 0.40
CA ALA A 387 -45.96 -18.77 1.13
C ALA A 387 -46.03 -20.28 1.43
N LYS A 388 -44.89 -20.95 1.41
CA LYS A 388 -44.75 -22.34 1.88
C LYS A 388 -44.01 -22.32 3.20
N MET A 389 -44.73 -22.07 4.30
CA MET A 389 -44.13 -22.08 5.63
C MET A 389 -43.89 -23.51 6.10
N ALA A 390 -42.83 -23.73 6.89
CA ALA A 390 -42.55 -25.03 7.48
C ALA A 390 -43.66 -25.47 8.46
N ASN A 391 -44.21 -24.52 9.22
CA ASN A 391 -45.33 -24.75 10.13
C ASN A 391 -46.65 -24.27 9.49
N LYS A 392 -47.43 -25.23 8.98
CA LYS A 392 -48.72 -24.96 8.33
C LYS A 392 -49.77 -24.41 9.29
N GLN A 393 -49.79 -24.88 10.53
CA GLN A 393 -50.75 -24.41 11.54
C GLN A 393 -50.50 -22.94 11.90
N GLN A 394 -49.23 -22.56 12.04
CA GLN A 394 -48.86 -21.15 12.25
C GLN A 394 -49.23 -20.28 11.06
N GLN A 395 -49.08 -20.79 9.83
CA GLN A 395 -49.49 -20.10 8.62
C GLN A 395 -51.00 -19.86 8.59
N GLU A 396 -51.82 -20.88 8.88
CA GLU A 396 -53.28 -20.77 8.92
C GLU A 396 -53.77 -19.79 9.99
N SER A 397 -53.14 -19.79 11.17
CA SER A 397 -53.43 -18.84 12.24
C SER A 397 -53.17 -17.39 11.79
N LYS A 398 -51.99 -17.11 11.22
CA LYS A 398 -51.66 -15.77 10.69
C LYS A 398 -52.57 -15.34 9.54
N ILE A 399 -52.97 -16.27 8.67
CA ILE A 399 -53.92 -16.00 7.59
C ILE A 399 -55.30 -15.61 8.17
N THR A 400 -55.72 -16.28 9.24
CA THR A 400 -57.01 -16.00 9.89
C THR A 400 -56.99 -14.63 10.57
N GLU A 401 -55.90 -14.29 11.25
CA GLU A 401 -55.67 -12.98 11.85
C GLU A 401 -55.65 -11.86 10.80
N LEU A 402 -54.93 -12.03 9.69
CA LEU A 402 -54.96 -11.04 8.59
C LEU A 402 -56.37 -10.87 8.00
N LYS A 403 -57.16 -11.96 7.89
CA LYS A 403 -58.55 -11.87 7.42
C LYS A 403 -59.44 -11.07 8.37
N SER A 404 -59.33 -11.30 9.68
CA SER A 404 -60.11 -10.53 10.66
C SER A 404 -59.72 -9.06 10.63
N ARG A 405 -58.42 -8.74 10.58
CA ARG A 405 -57.93 -7.36 10.50
C ARG A 405 -58.41 -6.64 9.23
N ILE A 406 -58.33 -7.28 8.06
CA ILE A 406 -58.88 -6.73 6.80
C ILE A 406 -60.38 -6.47 6.92
N ALA A 407 -61.15 -7.37 7.54
CA ALA A 407 -62.59 -7.20 7.71
C ALA A 407 -62.93 -6.00 8.60
N LEU A 408 -62.22 -5.81 9.71
CA LEU A 408 -62.39 -4.68 10.62
C LEU A 408 -62.03 -3.35 9.98
N VAL A 409 -60.87 -3.27 9.31
CA VAL A 409 -60.47 -2.07 8.54
C VAL A 409 -61.49 -1.73 7.46
N LYS A 410 -62.00 -2.74 6.73
CA LYS A 410 -63.03 -2.55 5.71
C LYS A 410 -64.33 -2.03 6.32
N LYS A 411 -64.76 -2.57 7.47
CA LYS A 411 -65.95 -2.11 8.20
C LYS A 411 -65.77 -0.66 8.62
N PHE A 412 -64.61 -0.29 9.16
CA PHE A 412 -64.30 1.09 9.54
C PHE A 412 -64.32 2.08 8.36
N ILE A 413 -63.71 1.73 7.22
CA ILE A 413 -63.76 2.58 6.00
C ILE A 413 -65.20 2.76 5.53
N GLN A 414 -66.01 1.70 5.57
CA GLN A 414 -67.43 1.78 5.21
C GLN A 414 -68.19 2.67 6.20
N THR A 415 -67.95 2.54 7.51
CA THR A 415 -68.52 3.40 8.54
C THR A 415 -68.16 4.86 8.33
N ARG A 416 -66.90 5.17 8.01
CA ARG A 416 -66.45 6.53 7.70
C ARG A 416 -67.23 7.13 6.52
N ARG A 417 -67.48 6.37 5.46
CA ARG A 417 -68.29 6.81 4.30
C ARG A 417 -69.77 7.00 4.64
N LEU A 418 -70.29 6.25 5.61
CA LEU A 418 -71.69 6.41 6.03
C LEU A 418 -71.94 7.78 6.68
N PHE A 419 -70.96 8.40 7.32
CA PHE A 419 -71.12 9.76 7.86
C PHE A 419 -71.41 10.81 6.78
N ASP A 420 -71.02 10.58 5.52
CA ASP A 420 -71.34 11.48 4.40
C ASP A 420 -72.78 11.31 3.90
N SER A 421 -73.40 10.14 4.09
CA SER A 421 -74.72 9.80 3.53
C SER A 421 -75.83 9.63 4.57
N ASP A 422 -75.56 8.90 5.65
CA ASP A 422 -76.48 8.60 6.75
C ASP A 422 -75.69 8.59 8.09
N PRO A 423 -75.58 9.75 8.74
CA PRO A 423 -74.79 9.87 9.96
C PRO A 423 -75.35 9.08 11.15
N GLN A 424 -76.67 8.84 11.22
CA GLN A 424 -77.25 8.08 12.35
C GLN A 424 -76.87 6.61 12.28
N GLU A 425 -76.90 6.01 11.08
CA GLU A 425 -76.40 4.66 10.90
C GLU A 425 -74.87 4.62 11.07
N GLY A 426 -74.14 5.66 10.66
CA GLY A 426 -72.70 5.83 10.96
C GLY A 426 -72.37 5.72 12.45
N ILE A 427 -73.09 6.45 13.31
CA ILE A 427 -72.91 6.41 14.77
C ILE A 427 -73.19 5.02 15.33
N LYS A 428 -74.26 4.37 14.88
CA LYS A 428 -74.61 3.01 15.32
C LYS A 428 -73.53 2.00 14.95
N GLN A 429 -72.96 2.13 13.75
CA GLN A 429 -71.85 1.28 13.30
C GLN A 429 -70.55 1.55 14.06
N CYS A 430 -70.27 2.80 14.47
CA CYS A 430 -69.16 3.11 15.37
C CYS A 430 -69.31 2.39 16.73
N HIS A 431 -70.49 2.45 17.35
CA HIS A 431 -70.73 1.72 18.61
C HIS A 431 -70.60 0.20 18.44
N ALA A 432 -71.05 -0.34 17.30
CA ALA A 432 -70.87 -1.75 16.97
C ALA A 432 -69.39 -2.12 16.77
N LEU A 433 -68.57 -1.23 16.19
CA LEU A 433 -67.13 -1.42 16.06
C LEU A 433 -66.42 -1.42 17.41
N LEU A 434 -66.79 -0.48 18.31
CA LEU A 434 -66.24 -0.39 19.67
C LEU A 434 -66.49 -1.65 20.52
N GLY A 435 -67.50 -2.46 20.16
CA GLY A 435 -67.80 -3.73 20.82
C GLY A 435 -67.02 -4.95 20.30
N GLU A 436 -66.21 -4.81 19.25
CA GLU A 436 -65.41 -5.90 18.69
C GLU A 436 -64.16 -6.18 19.55
N GLN A 437 -63.91 -7.44 19.91
CA GLN A 437 -62.85 -7.82 20.88
C GLN A 437 -61.42 -7.48 20.41
N ASP A 438 -61.18 -7.49 19.09
CA ASP A 438 -59.84 -7.29 18.51
C ASP A 438 -59.72 -5.95 17.75
N LEU A 439 -60.60 -4.98 18.02
CA LEU A 439 -60.64 -3.73 17.25
C LEU A 439 -59.29 -3.02 17.23
N GLU A 440 -58.68 -2.81 18.40
CA GLU A 440 -57.44 -2.02 18.56
C GLU A 440 -56.25 -2.57 17.76
N SER A 441 -56.24 -3.87 17.47
CA SER A 441 -55.20 -4.51 16.64
C SER A 441 -55.30 -4.15 15.14
N SER A 442 -56.43 -3.59 14.73
CA SER A 442 -56.81 -3.35 13.33
C SER A 442 -57.16 -1.89 13.05
N VAL A 443 -57.82 -1.25 14.00
CA VAL A 443 -58.35 0.11 13.92
C VAL A 443 -58.23 0.72 15.31
N ARG A 444 -57.66 1.92 15.40
CA ARG A 444 -57.47 2.57 16.69
C ARG A 444 -58.80 3.04 17.27
N PHE A 445 -59.04 2.77 18.54
CA PHE A 445 -60.18 3.33 19.28
C PHE A 445 -60.23 4.85 19.15
N GLY A 446 -59.07 5.51 19.23
CA GLY A 446 -58.95 6.95 19.07
C GLY A 446 -59.52 7.48 17.75
N ASP A 447 -59.34 6.75 16.64
CA ASP A 447 -59.84 7.18 15.33
C ASP A 447 -61.35 6.95 15.19
N VAL A 448 -61.89 5.92 15.85
CA VAL A 448 -63.35 5.69 15.94
C VAL A 448 -64.03 6.76 16.79
N TYR A 449 -63.45 7.10 17.95
CA TYR A 449 -63.93 8.21 18.76
C TYR A 449 -63.75 9.56 18.06
N GLY A 450 -62.66 9.74 17.31
CA GLY A 450 -62.41 10.92 16.48
C GLY A 450 -63.56 11.18 15.52
N LEU A 451 -64.02 10.16 14.79
CA LEU A 451 -65.18 10.26 13.90
C LEU A 451 -66.46 10.71 14.62
N LEU A 452 -66.73 10.16 15.81
CA LEU A 452 -67.89 10.53 16.62
C LEU A 452 -67.80 11.98 17.09
N ILE A 453 -66.62 12.41 17.57
CA ILE A 453 -66.38 13.77 18.06
C ILE A 453 -66.46 14.78 16.92
N GLU A 454 -65.84 14.50 15.77
CA GLU A 454 -65.92 15.34 14.56
C GLU A 454 -67.37 15.55 14.13
N TYR A 455 -68.17 14.48 14.15
CA TYR A 455 -69.60 14.59 13.86
C TYR A 455 -70.35 15.43 14.91
N CYS A 456 -70.18 15.17 16.21
CA CYS A 456 -70.81 15.96 17.27
C CYS A 456 -70.45 17.46 17.19
N ALA A 457 -69.18 17.76 16.93
CA ALA A 457 -68.69 19.13 16.72
C ALA A 457 -69.33 19.77 15.47
N SER A 458 -69.50 19.03 14.37
CA SER A 458 -70.16 19.53 13.15
C SER A 458 -71.64 19.86 13.35
N GLN A 459 -72.31 19.20 14.31
CA GLN A 459 -73.72 19.42 14.64
C GLN A 459 -73.93 20.54 15.67
N GLY A 460 -72.85 21.15 16.19
CA GLY A 460 -72.93 22.22 17.20
C GLY A 460 -73.42 21.75 18.58
N ASN A 461 -73.47 20.44 18.84
CA ASN A 461 -73.82 19.89 20.13
C ASN A 461 -72.56 19.81 21.00
N HIS A 462 -72.46 20.72 21.97
CA HIS A 462 -71.40 20.75 22.99
C HIS A 462 -71.82 20.11 24.32
N GLU A 463 -72.86 19.28 24.29
CA GLU A 463 -73.27 18.40 25.39
C GLU A 463 -72.98 16.95 25.01
#